data_AF-A0A931M8R0-F1
#
_entry.id   AF-A0A931M8R0-F1
#
_cell.length_a   1.000
_cell.length_b   1.000
_cell.length_c   1.000
_cell.angle_alpha   90.00
_cell.angle_beta   90.00
_cell.angle_gamma   90.00
#
_symmetry.space_group_name_H-M   'P 1'
#
loop_
_entity.id
_entity.type
_entity.pdbx_description
1 polymer ?
#
loop_
_entity_poly.entity_id
_entity_poly.type
_entity_poly.pdbx_seq_one_letter_code
_entity_poly.pdbx_strand_id
1 'polypeptide(L)' 'NSPDTGEAKKGDLSGLRVHKFKFQRQEYLIAYKTEGNTITFYMIGTHENFYRELKQYLREV' A
#
# COMPACT_ATOMS: atom_id res chain seq x y z
N ASN A 1 3.51 10.60 14.56
CA ASN A 1 3.21 11.10 13.20
C ASN A 1 4.44 10.92 12.33
N SER A 2 4.59 9.74 11.72
CA SER A 2 5.74 9.42 10.84
C SER A 2 5.18 8.92 9.50
N PRO A 3 5.19 9.75 8.44
CA PRO A 3 4.68 9.38 7.11
C PRO A 3 5.57 8.35 6.39
N ASP A 4 6.67 7.94 7.01
CA ASP A 4 7.62 6.93 6.51
C ASP A 4 7.27 5.50 6.96
N THR A 5 6.14 5.29 7.62
CA THR A 5 5.71 3.95 8.11
C THR A 5 5.11 3.10 6.99
N GLY A 6 5.76 3.08 5.84
CA GLY A 6 5.44 2.17 4.74
C GLY A 6 6.71 1.50 4.25
N GLU A 7 6.72 0.17 4.29
CA GLU A 7 7.83 -0.61 3.77
C GLU A 7 7.94 -0.38 2.27
N ALA A 8 8.96 0.37 1.85
CA ALA A 8 9.31 0.51 0.44
C ALA A 8 9.78 -0.85 -0.06
N LYS A 9 8.99 -1.50 -0.91
CA LYS A 9 9.36 -2.77 -1.52
C LYS A 9 10.36 -2.51 -2.65
N LYS A 10 11.58 -3.06 -2.54
CA LYS A 10 12.58 -3.08 -3.62
C LYS A 10 12.28 -4.20 -4.62
N GLY A 11 12.48 -3.95 -5.92
CA GLY A 11 12.25 -4.89 -7.02
C GLY A 11 11.19 -4.38 -8.01
N ASP A 12 10.36 -5.26 -8.58
CA ASP A 12 9.17 -4.93 -9.42
C ASP A 12 8.18 -3.94 -8.78
N LEU A 13 8.26 -3.77 -7.45
CA LEU A 13 7.41 -2.90 -6.64
C LEU A 13 8.02 -1.52 -6.35
N SER A 14 9.13 -1.18 -7.02
CA SER A 14 9.89 0.03 -6.75
C SER A 14 9.06 1.29 -7.04
N GLY A 15 8.55 1.90 -5.97
CA GLY A 15 7.72 3.12 -6.01
C GLY A 15 6.44 3.01 -5.19
N LEU A 16 5.96 1.80 -4.90
CA LEU A 16 4.75 1.60 -4.11
C LEU A 16 5.07 1.53 -2.62
N ARG A 17 4.25 2.22 -1.82
CA ARG A 17 4.29 2.24 -0.36
C ARG A 17 3.00 1.66 0.19
N VAL A 18 3.12 0.83 1.23
CA VAL A 18 1.95 0.28 1.95
C VAL A 18 1.90 0.90 3.33
N HIS A 19 0.84 1.62 3.66
CA HIS A 19 0.63 2.16 5.00
C HIS A 19 -0.40 1.32 5.75
N LYS A 20 -0.09 0.98 6.99
CA LYS A 20 -1.02 0.30 7.91
C LYS A 20 -1.62 1.31 8.88
N PHE A 21 -2.94 1.32 9.00
CA PHE A 21 -3.64 2.19 9.94
C PHE A 21 -4.78 1.45 10.63
N LYS A 22 -5.07 1.84 11.88
CA LYS A 22 -6.19 1.27 12.64
C LYS A 22 -7.39 2.17 12.53
N PHE A 23 -8.52 1.61 12.12
CA PHE A 23 -9.80 2.31 12.06
C PHE A 23 -10.88 1.45 12.72
N GLN A 24 -11.60 2.02 13.69
CA GLN A 24 -12.69 1.36 14.41
C GLN A 24 -12.36 -0.07 14.90
N ARG A 25 -11.21 -0.23 15.57
CA ARG A 25 -10.67 -1.51 16.10
C ARG A 25 -10.23 -2.53 15.04
N GLN A 26 -10.32 -2.20 13.75
CA GLN A 26 -9.86 -3.04 12.64
C GLN A 26 -8.57 -2.46 12.03
N GLU A 27 -7.65 -3.34 11.64
CA GLU A 27 -6.43 -2.94 10.94
C GLU A 27 -6.66 -2.93 9.42
N TYR A 28 -6.35 -1.80 8.81
CA TYR A 28 -6.43 -1.56 7.37
C TYR A 28 -5.04 -1.31 6.80
N LEU A 29 -4.88 -1.73 5.56
CA LEU A 29 -3.70 -1.54 4.74
C LEU A 29 -4.11 -0.72 3.52
N ILE A 30 -3.28 0.26 3.15
CA ILE A 30 -3.46 1.05 1.95
C ILE A 30 -2.17 1.08 1.13
N ALA A 31 -2.30 0.72 -0.14
CA ALA A 31 -1.23 0.73 -1.13
C ALA A 31 -1.34 2.03 -1.93
N TYR A 32 -0.27 2.82 -1.90
CA TYR A 32 -0.21 4.10 -2.57
C TYR A 32 1.17 4.34 -3.19
N LYS A 33 1.22 5.15 -4.24
CA LYS A 33 2.46 5.66 -4.84
C LYS A 33 2.46 7.17 -4.71
N THR A 34 3.64 7.72 -4.41
CA THR A 34 3.85 9.16 -4.35
C THR A 34 4.66 9.57 -5.56
N GLU A 35 4.08 10.40 -6.43
CA GLU A 35 4.77 10.97 -7.59
C GLU A 35 4.72 12.51 -7.49
N GLY A 36 5.82 13.10 -7.01
CA GLY A 36 5.89 14.53 -6.71
C GLY A 36 4.88 14.92 -5.63
N ASN A 37 3.92 15.79 -5.98
CA ASN A 37 2.84 16.25 -5.10
C ASN A 37 1.56 15.42 -5.21
N THR A 38 1.56 14.36 -6.01
CA THR A 38 0.38 13.51 -6.23
C THR A 38 0.52 12.20 -5.48
N ILE A 39 -0.56 11.81 -4.80
CA ILE A 39 -0.67 10.51 -4.13
C ILE A 39 -1.71 9.70 -4.89
N THR A 40 -1.27 8.62 -5.52
CA THR A 40 -2.14 7.69 -6.23
C THR A 40 -2.42 6.50 -5.33
N PHE A 41 -3.69 6.27 -5.01
CA PHE A 41 -4.13 5.11 -4.23
C PHE A 41 -4.47 3.96 -5.18
N TYR A 42 -3.90 2.78 -4.91
CA TYR A 42 -4.12 1.58 -5.73
C TYR A 42 -5.09 0.62 -5.08
N MET A 43 -4.95 0.39 -3.76
CA MET A 43 -5.75 -0.60 -3.05
C MET A 43 -5.88 -0.25 -1.58
N ILE A 44 -7.04 -0.52 -1.00
CA ILE A 44 -7.31 -0.46 0.44
C ILE A 44 -8.02 -1.74 0.87
N GLY A 45 -7.57 -2.36 1.96
CA GLY A 45 -8.14 -3.62 2.45
C GLY A 45 -7.61 -4.06 3.80
N THR A 46 -8.06 -5.22 4.27
CA THR A 46 -7.64 -5.85 5.53
C THR A 46 -6.51 -6.85 5.31
N HIS A 47 -5.87 -7.30 6.41
CA HIS A 47 -4.60 -8.04 6.38
C HIS A 47 -4.59 -9.38 5.62
N GLU A 48 -5.68 -10.16 5.64
CA GLU A 48 -5.62 -11.57 5.24
C GLU A 48 -5.30 -11.81 3.75
N ASN A 49 -5.72 -10.89 2.86
CA ASN A 49 -5.61 -11.10 1.42
C ASN A 49 -4.95 -9.93 0.65
N PHE A 50 -4.73 -8.80 1.33
CA PHE A 50 -4.25 -7.55 0.73
C PHE A 50 -2.94 -7.70 -0.06
N TYR A 51 -1.93 -8.36 0.49
CA TYR A 51 -0.63 -8.48 -0.19
C TYR A 51 -0.69 -9.34 -1.45
N ARG A 52 -1.54 -10.37 -1.44
CA ARG A 52 -1.71 -11.28 -2.57
C ARG A 52 -2.44 -10.58 -3.71
N GLU A 53 -3.55 -9.92 -3.39
CA GLU A 53 -4.33 -9.13 -4.35
C GLU A 53 -3.54 -7.94 -4.88
N LEU A 54 -2.81 -7.22 -4.02
CA LEU A 54 -1.93 -6.14 -4.45
C LEU A 54 -0.86 -6.61 -5.44
N LYS A 55 -0.23 -7.76 -5.17
CA LYS A 55 0.78 -8.31 -6.08
C LYS A 55 0.18 -8.77 -7.40
N GLN A 56 -1.06 -9.30 -7.36
CA GLN A 56 -1.78 -9.67 -8.58
C GLN A 56 -2.16 -8.43 -9.40
N TYR A 57 -2.75 -7.42 -8.76
CA TYR A 57 -3.09 -6.15 -9.39
C TYR A 57 -1.87 -5.54 -10.09
N LEU A 58 -0.72 -5.50 -9.43
CA LEU A 58 0.52 -4.96 -10.01
C LEU A 58 1.15 -5.81 -11.11
N ARG A 59 0.69 -7.06 -11.29
CA ARG A 59 1.12 -7.92 -12.40
C ARG A 59 0.20 -7.78 -13.61
N GLU A 60 -1.04 -7.37 -13.40
CA GLU A 60 -2.05 -7.18 -14.45
C GLU A 60 -2.07 -5.75 -15.02
N VAL A 61 -1.49 -4.77 -14.31
CA VAL A 61 -1.30 -3.38 -14.76
C VAL A 61 0.09 -3.19 -15.35
#